data_AF-A0A811KXA4-F1
#
_entry.id   AF-A0A811KXA4-F1
#
_cell.length_a   1.000
_cell.length_b   1.000
_cell.length_c   1.000
_cell.angle_alpha   90.00
_cell.angle_beta   90.00
_cell.angle_gamma   90.00
#
_symmetry.space_group_name_H-M   'P 1'
#
loop_
_entity.id
_entity.type
_entity.pdbx_description
1 polymer ?
#
loop_
_entity_poly.entity_id
_entity_poly.type
_entity_poly.pdbx_seq_one_letter_code
_entity_poly.pdbx_strand_id
1 'polypeptide(L)'
;MSGKAKFTKEDELLLQDFSSSISTKNSIIFYIISLLASLAPLYLFYAIHQMEIADSWFIWAAASIGTTYILAQAYKNVKHVTKHDVVRKRGEAISRDVNKQLADDKNMSKKEKDERALWRKNEVADAEANHFTVFYNNVIFYVAFIFISFFLLQNANPAFNCLGSMYGAAGVAYLFSTSK
;
A
#
# COMPACT_ATOMS: atom_id res chain seq x y z
N MET A 1 37.96 0.15 -22.61
CA MET A 1 37.59 1.54 -22.27
C MET A 1 36.07 1.64 -22.35
N SER A 2 35.36 1.47 -21.23
CA SER A 2 33.89 1.52 -21.19
C SER A 2 33.45 2.98 -21.05
N GLY A 3 32.89 3.54 -22.12
CA GLY A 3 32.39 4.92 -22.13
C GLY A 3 31.23 5.07 -21.15
N LYS A 4 31.40 5.90 -20.12
CA LYS A 4 30.29 6.44 -19.32
C LYS A 4 29.44 7.31 -20.25
N ALA A 5 28.34 6.77 -20.77
CA ALA A 5 27.29 7.58 -21.35
C ALA A 5 26.81 8.55 -20.26
N LYS A 6 27.02 9.86 -20.46
CA LYS A 6 26.43 10.90 -19.62
C LYS A 6 24.92 10.85 -19.87
N PHE A 7 24.15 10.42 -18.88
CA PHE A 7 22.70 10.56 -18.92
C PHE A 7 22.34 12.05 -19.02
N THR A 8 21.36 12.37 -19.85
CA THR A 8 20.84 13.73 -19.97
C THR A 8 20.08 14.06 -18.68
N LYS A 9 19.98 15.32 -18.25
CA LYS A 9 19.20 15.69 -17.05
C LYS A 9 17.75 15.17 -17.10
N GLU A 10 17.19 15.05 -18.31
CA GLU A 10 15.88 14.44 -18.54
C GLU A 10 15.88 12.93 -18.26
N ASP A 11 16.91 12.20 -18.71
CA ASP A 11 17.06 10.77 -18.42
C ASP A 11 17.29 10.53 -16.93
N GLU A 12 18.01 11.43 -16.24
CA GLU A 12 18.20 11.37 -14.78
C GLU A 12 16.91 11.72 -14.02
N LEU A 13 16.12 12.71 -14.48
CA LEU A 13 14.81 13.03 -13.90
C LEU A 13 13.82 11.89 -14.11
N LEU A 14 13.83 11.25 -15.28
CA LEU A 14 13.04 10.05 -15.55
C LEU A 14 13.50 8.92 -14.64
N LEU A 15 14.80 8.61 -14.58
CA LEU A 15 15.33 7.59 -13.67
C LEU A 15 15.06 7.92 -12.20
N GLN A 16 14.98 9.20 -11.82
CA GLN A 16 14.61 9.65 -10.48
C GLN A 16 13.12 9.46 -10.20
N ASP A 17 12.23 9.78 -11.15
CA ASP A 17 10.79 9.49 -11.05
C ASP A 17 10.54 7.97 -11.03
N PHE A 18 11.34 7.19 -11.76
CA PHE A 18 11.29 5.72 -11.80
C PHE A 18 11.92 5.06 -10.56
N SER A 19 12.98 5.63 -10.00
CA SER A 19 13.67 5.11 -8.81
C SER A 19 13.17 5.68 -7.49
N SER A 20 12.27 6.69 -7.53
CA SER A 20 11.70 7.23 -6.31
C SER A 20 10.87 6.16 -5.60
N SER A 21 11.50 5.59 -4.57
CA SER A 21 10.87 4.97 -3.43
C SER A 21 9.54 5.66 -3.15
N ILE A 22 8.42 4.93 -3.28
CA ILE A 22 7.03 5.31 -2.94
C ILE A 22 6.86 6.84 -2.86
N SER A 23 6.42 7.46 -3.96
CA SER A 23 6.09 8.88 -4.01
C SER A 23 5.47 9.35 -2.69
N THR A 24 6.00 10.43 -2.08
CA THR A 24 5.56 10.96 -0.79
C THR A 24 4.03 11.11 -0.72
N LYS A 25 3.40 11.43 -1.86
CA LYS A 25 1.95 11.47 -2.03
C LYS A 25 1.27 10.13 -1.70
N ASN A 26 1.78 9.02 -2.25
CA ASN A 26 1.26 7.67 -1.97
C ASN A 26 1.50 7.24 -0.52
N SER A 27 2.62 7.63 0.07
CA SER A 27 2.87 7.38 1.50
C SER A 27 1.80 8.05 2.36
N ILE A 28 1.46 9.32 2.10
CA ILE A 28 0.39 10.03 2.83
C ILE A 28 -0.96 9.34 2.65
N ILE A 29 -1.31 8.96 1.42
CA ILE A 29 -2.55 8.23 1.12
C ILE A 29 -2.61 6.93 1.94
N PHE A 30 -1.50 6.21 2.07
CA PHE A 30 -1.44 5.00 2.88
C PHE A 30 -1.64 5.25 4.37
N TYR A 31 -1.10 6.34 4.93
CA TYR A 31 -1.38 6.73 6.31
C TYR A 31 -2.86 7.09 6.52
N ILE A 32 -3.49 7.80 5.59
CA ILE A 32 -4.91 8.16 5.70
C ILE A 32 -5.79 6.91 5.66
N ILE A 33 -5.53 6.01 4.70
CA ILE A 33 -6.33 4.78 4.55
C ILE A 33 -6.13 3.84 5.74
N SER A 34 -4.89 3.69 6.25
CA SER A 34 -4.63 2.87 7.43
C SER A 34 -5.25 3.45 8.69
N LEU A 35 -5.32 4.79 8.82
CA LEU A 35 -6.03 5.43 9.91
C LEU A 35 -7.51 5.07 9.87
N LEU A 36 -8.17 5.25 8.73
CA LEU A 36 -9.58 4.87 8.55
C LEU A 36 -9.80 3.38 8.83
N ALA A 37 -8.89 2.51 8.38
CA ALA A 37 -8.96 1.08 8.65
C ALA A 37 -8.81 0.76 10.14
N SER A 38 -7.99 1.50 10.88
CA SER A 38 -7.82 1.32 12.33
C SER A 38 -9.02 1.79 13.15
N LEU A 39 -9.85 2.69 12.62
CA LEU A 39 -11.03 3.21 13.31
C LEU A 39 -12.21 2.22 13.30
N ALA A 40 -12.37 1.40 12.26
CA ALA A 40 -13.49 0.47 12.18
C ALA A 40 -13.50 -0.60 13.29
N PRO A 41 -12.38 -1.25 13.64
CA PRO A 41 -12.32 -2.17 14.77
C PRO A 41 -12.46 -1.47 16.12
N LEU A 42 -11.97 -0.23 16.25
CA LEU A 42 -12.18 0.57 17.46
C LEU A 42 -13.68 0.82 17.69
N TYR A 43 -14.45 1.15 16.65
CA TYR A 43 -15.90 1.26 16.75
C TYR A 43 -16.56 -0.02 17.28
N LEU A 44 -16.08 -1.21 16.89
CA LEU A 44 -16.57 -2.48 17.44
C LEU A 44 -16.29 -2.63 18.94
N PHE A 45 -15.18 -2.09 19.46
CA PHE A 45 -14.90 -2.10 20.90
C PHE A 45 -15.83 -1.19 21.69
N TYR A 46 -16.19 -0.03 21.14
CA TYR A 46 -17.22 0.82 21.75
C TYR A 46 -18.58 0.12 21.75
N ALA A 47 -18.97 -0.48 20.62
CA ALA A 47 -20.30 -1.08 20.47
C ALA A 47 -20.48 -2.39 21.28
N ILE A 48 -19.47 -3.27 21.29
CA ILE A 48 -19.60 -4.63 21.85
C ILE A 48 -19.08 -4.70 23.28
N HIS A 49 -17.89 -4.13 23.53
CA HIS A 49 -17.24 -4.21 24.84
C HIS A 49 -17.62 -3.03 25.76
N GLN A 50 -18.50 -2.14 25.29
CA GLN A 50 -18.98 -0.94 26.03
C GLN A 50 -17.84 -0.13 26.65
N MET A 51 -16.70 -0.05 25.97
CA MET A 51 -15.54 0.69 26.47
C MET A 51 -15.78 2.19 26.25
N GLU A 52 -15.96 2.95 27.33
CA GLU A 52 -16.18 4.39 27.24
C GLU A 52 -14.94 5.13 26.73
N ILE A 53 -15.18 6.07 25.79
CA ILE A 53 -14.12 6.86 25.17
C ILE A 53 -13.53 7.85 26.18
N ALA A 54 -14.38 8.45 27.04
CA ALA A 54 -13.95 9.45 28.02
C ALA A 54 -12.92 8.87 29.02
N ASP A 55 -13.19 7.66 29.49
CA ASP A 55 -12.37 7.00 30.51
C ASP A 55 -11.07 6.41 29.95
N SER A 56 -11.08 6.00 28.67
CA SER A 56 -9.97 5.25 28.06
C SER A 56 -9.36 5.94 26.83
N TRP A 57 -9.54 7.26 26.66
CA TRP A 57 -9.13 7.98 25.44
C TRP A 57 -7.66 7.76 25.04
N PHE A 58 -6.77 7.58 26.02
CA PHE A 58 -5.34 7.30 25.80
C PHE A 58 -5.11 5.93 25.15
N ILE A 59 -5.92 4.93 25.49
CA ILE A 59 -5.87 3.59 24.90
C ILE A 59 -6.35 3.62 23.45
N TRP A 60 -7.45 4.33 23.20
CA TRP A 60 -7.99 4.55 21.86
C TRP A 60 -6.97 5.27 20.96
N ALA A 61 -6.35 6.32 21.48
CA ALA A 61 -5.31 7.06 20.78
C ALA A 61 -4.07 6.19 20.50
N ALA A 62 -3.58 5.46 21.50
CA ALA A 62 -2.46 4.55 21.33
C ALA A 62 -2.77 3.48 20.27
N ALA A 63 -3.90 2.78 20.42
CA ALA A 63 -4.33 1.70 19.54
C ALA A 63 -4.45 2.18 18.08
N SER A 64 -5.12 3.32 17.84
CA SER A 64 -5.27 3.89 16.50
C SER A 64 -3.92 4.29 15.89
N ILE A 65 -3.10 5.07 16.61
CA ILE A 65 -1.82 5.58 16.09
C ILE A 65 -0.85 4.43 15.82
N GLY A 66 -0.69 3.50 16.75
CA GLY A 66 0.24 2.39 16.59
C GLY A 66 -0.17 1.45 15.46
N THR A 67 -1.47 1.14 15.35
CA THR A 67 -2.00 0.29 14.27
C THR A 67 -1.88 0.97 12.91
N THR A 68 -2.23 2.26 12.84
CA THR A 68 -2.04 3.08 11.63
C THR A 68 -0.59 3.03 11.17
N TYR A 69 0.36 3.21 12.08
CA TYR A 69 1.77 3.17 11.75
C TYR A 69 2.18 1.80 11.17
N ILE A 70 1.88 0.71 11.86
CA ILE A 70 2.27 -0.64 11.43
C ILE A 70 1.63 -0.99 10.08
N LEU A 71 0.34 -0.70 9.92
CA LEU A 71 -0.42 -1.01 8.71
C LEU A 71 0.04 -0.15 7.52
N ALA A 72 0.37 1.13 7.74
CA ALA A 72 0.97 1.97 6.71
C ALA A 72 2.31 1.40 6.22
N GLN A 73 3.15 0.85 7.11
CA GLN A 73 4.38 0.19 6.69
C GLN A 73 4.11 -1.10 5.92
N ALA A 74 3.10 -1.88 6.33
CA ALA A 74 2.69 -3.08 5.60
C ALA A 74 2.22 -2.74 4.16
N TYR A 75 1.50 -1.63 3.99
CA TYR A 75 1.09 -1.14 2.67
C TYR A 75 2.30 -0.81 1.79
N LYS A 76 3.29 -0.09 2.34
CA LYS A 76 4.51 0.25 1.59
C LYS A 76 5.26 -0.99 1.10
N ASN A 77 5.39 -2.00 1.96
CA ASN A 77 6.07 -3.26 1.62
C ASN A 77 5.37 -3.99 0.46
N VAL A 78 4.05 -4.22 0.56
CA VAL A 78 3.30 -4.92 -0.49
C VAL A 78 3.25 -4.10 -1.78
N LYS A 79 3.17 -2.77 -1.71
CA LYS A 79 3.18 -1.92 -2.91
C LYS A 79 4.46 -2.13 -3.72
N HIS A 80 5.61 -2.14 -3.04
CA HIS A 80 6.90 -2.28 -3.69
C HIS A 80 7.00 -3.60 -4.49
N VAL A 81 6.61 -4.72 -3.87
CA VAL A 81 6.62 -6.04 -4.53
C VAL A 81 5.57 -6.12 -5.65
N THR A 82 4.35 -5.66 -5.38
CA THR A 82 3.24 -5.76 -6.33
C THR A 82 3.47 -4.91 -7.58
N LYS A 83 4.07 -3.72 -7.45
CA LYS A 83 4.38 -2.86 -8.60
C LYS A 83 5.27 -3.59 -9.60
N HIS A 84 6.32 -4.26 -9.12
CA HIS A 84 7.20 -5.04 -9.99
C HIS A 84 6.47 -6.21 -10.68
N ASP A 85 5.61 -6.92 -9.94
CA ASP A 85 4.82 -8.01 -10.50
C ASP A 85 3.81 -7.56 -11.56
N VAL A 86 3.15 -6.41 -11.36
CA VAL A 86 2.20 -5.84 -12.33
C VAL A 86 2.94 -5.42 -13.59
N VAL A 87 4.10 -4.75 -13.47
CA VAL A 87 4.94 -4.41 -14.63
C VAL A 87 5.34 -5.68 -15.41
N ARG A 88 5.73 -6.75 -14.72
CA ARG A 88 6.10 -8.03 -15.35
C ARG A 88 4.93 -8.70 -16.07
N LYS A 89 3.74 -8.72 -15.47
CA LYS A 89 2.57 -9.45 -16.01
C LYS A 89 1.76 -8.67 -17.04
N ARG A 90 1.61 -7.35 -16.85
CA ARG A 90 0.79 -6.49 -17.72
C ARG A 90 1.60 -5.56 -18.62
N GLY A 91 2.90 -5.42 -18.38
CA GLY A 91 3.75 -4.53 -19.16
C GLY A 91 3.76 -4.85 -20.66
N GLU A 92 3.76 -6.12 -21.05
CA GLU A 92 3.75 -6.52 -22.47
C GLU A 92 2.41 -6.20 -23.15
N ALA A 93 1.29 -6.44 -22.46
CA ALA A 93 -0.05 -6.15 -22.96
C ALA A 93 -0.24 -4.63 -23.14
N ILE A 94 0.20 -3.83 -22.17
CA ILE A 94 0.11 -2.36 -22.23
C ILE A 94 1.01 -1.82 -23.34
N SER A 95 2.23 -2.35 -23.51
CA SER A 95 3.10 -1.95 -24.63
C SER A 95 2.45 -2.19 -25.98
N ARG A 96 1.77 -3.34 -26.12
CA ARG A 96 1.08 -3.70 -27.36
C ARG A 96 -0.10 -2.77 -27.62
N ASP A 97 -0.84 -2.40 -26.59
CA ASP A 97 -1.98 -1.50 -26.70
C ASP A 97 -1.57 -0.07 -27.06
N VAL A 98 -0.54 0.46 -26.39
CA VAL A 98 0.01 1.79 -26.69
C VAL A 98 0.61 1.81 -28.10
N ASN A 99 1.34 0.78 -28.53
CA ASN A 99 1.85 0.72 -29.90
C ASN A 99 0.74 0.64 -30.95
N LYS A 100 -0.41 0.04 -30.65
CA LYS A 100 -1.58 0.07 -31.55
C LYS A 100 -2.21 1.45 -31.64
N GLN A 101 -2.41 2.13 -30.51
CA GLN A 101 -2.99 3.47 -30.48
C GLN A 101 -2.09 4.52 -31.16
N LEU A 102 -0.77 4.34 -31.06
CA LEU A 102 0.21 5.23 -31.67
C LEU A 102 0.65 4.77 -33.07
N ALA A 103 0.05 3.71 -33.64
CA ALA A 103 0.41 3.19 -34.96
C ALA A 103 0.02 4.15 -36.10
N ASP A 104 -1.13 4.82 -35.97
CA ASP A 104 -1.67 5.73 -37.00
C ASP A 104 -1.01 7.12 -36.99
N ASP A 105 -0.31 7.45 -35.91
CA ASP A 105 0.33 8.76 -35.76
C ASP A 105 1.73 8.76 -36.38
N LYS A 106 1.80 9.21 -37.64
CA LYS A 106 3.02 9.27 -38.47
C LYS A 106 4.00 10.35 -38.03
N ASN A 107 3.59 11.31 -37.19
CA ASN A 107 4.41 12.45 -36.80
C ASN A 107 5.28 12.22 -35.55
N MET A 108 5.08 11.11 -34.84
CA MET A 108 5.84 10.84 -33.61
C MET A 108 7.08 9.99 -33.86
N SER A 109 8.18 10.38 -33.23
CA SER A 109 9.44 9.63 -33.24
C SER A 109 9.29 8.31 -32.50
N LYS A 110 10.05 7.28 -32.90
CA LYS A 110 10.08 5.98 -32.18
C LYS A 110 10.39 6.16 -30.68
N LYS A 111 11.28 7.11 -30.36
CA LYS A 111 11.67 7.41 -28.98
C LYS A 111 10.48 7.92 -28.14
N GLU A 112 9.66 8.81 -28.70
CA GLU A 112 8.48 9.36 -28.01
C GLU A 112 7.38 8.30 -27.82
N LYS A 113 7.24 7.37 -28.78
CA LYS A 113 6.28 6.25 -28.66
C LYS A 113 6.67 5.31 -27.52
N ASP A 114 7.95 4.96 -27.43
CA ASP A 114 8.47 4.10 -26.35
C ASP A 114 8.34 4.79 -24.98
N GLU A 115 8.57 6.10 -24.90
CA GLU A 115 8.42 6.89 -23.67
C GLU A 115 6.96 6.95 -23.18
N ARG A 116 6.00 7.17 -24.08
CA ARG A 116 4.56 7.11 -23.74
C ARG A 116 4.14 5.72 -23.27
N ALA A 117 4.64 4.67 -23.92
CA ALA A 117 4.37 3.30 -23.50
C ALA A 117 4.94 3.03 -22.10
N LEU A 118 6.15 3.52 -21.81
CA LEU A 118 6.79 3.41 -20.51
C LEU A 118 5.99 4.15 -19.43
N TRP A 119 5.55 5.39 -19.71
CA TRP A 119 4.74 6.19 -18.79
C TRP A 119 3.42 5.49 -18.46
N ARG A 120 2.71 5.01 -19.49
CA ARG A 120 1.42 4.34 -19.31
C ARG A 120 1.54 3.05 -18.52
N LYS A 121 2.62 2.28 -18.74
CA LYS A 121 2.92 1.09 -17.91
C LYS A 121 3.10 1.45 -16.45
N ASN A 122 3.86 2.51 -16.16
CA ASN A 122 4.14 2.93 -14.79
C ASN A 122 2.87 3.42 -14.09
N GLU A 123 2.07 4.24 -14.77
CA GLU A 123 0.80 4.75 -14.24
C GLU A 123 -0.19 3.62 -13.89
N VAL A 124 -0.39 2.68 -14.82
CA VAL A 124 -1.28 1.52 -14.58
C VAL A 124 -0.73 0.62 -13.49
N ALA A 125 0.59 0.37 -13.47
CA ALA A 125 1.21 -0.43 -12.44
C ALA A 125 1.10 0.20 -11.05
N ASP A 126 1.27 1.52 -10.94
CA ASP A 126 1.10 2.23 -9.68
C ASP A 126 -0.35 2.20 -9.21
N ALA A 127 -1.33 2.41 -10.10
CA ALA A 127 -2.75 2.37 -9.76
C ALA A 127 -3.18 0.98 -9.28
N GLU A 128 -2.91 -0.07 -10.07
CA GLU A 128 -3.24 -1.45 -9.71
C GLU A 128 -2.53 -1.87 -8.41
N ALA A 129 -1.25 -1.55 -8.26
CA ALA A 129 -0.51 -1.88 -7.05
C ALA A 129 -1.07 -1.18 -5.81
N ASN A 130 -1.50 0.10 -5.91
CA ASN A 130 -2.08 0.80 -4.77
C ASN A 130 -3.39 0.14 -4.31
N HIS A 131 -4.31 -0.13 -5.23
CA HIS A 131 -5.61 -0.72 -4.89
C HIS A 131 -5.45 -2.13 -4.33
N PHE A 132 -4.62 -2.96 -4.97
CA PHE A 132 -4.36 -4.32 -4.51
C PHE A 132 -3.71 -4.34 -3.12
N THR A 133 -2.71 -3.49 -2.89
CA THR A 133 -2.01 -3.37 -1.62
C THR A 133 -2.95 -3.02 -0.47
N VAL A 134 -3.81 -2.03 -0.68
CA VAL A 134 -4.79 -1.59 0.32
C VAL A 134 -5.76 -2.72 0.63
N PHE A 135 -6.32 -3.35 -0.40
CA PHE A 135 -7.27 -4.45 -0.23
C PHE A 135 -6.65 -5.63 0.51
N TYR A 136 -5.51 -6.14 0.03
CA TYR A 136 -4.84 -7.33 0.56
C TYR A 136 -4.50 -7.19 2.04
N ASN A 137 -3.86 -6.08 2.43
CA ASN A 137 -3.46 -5.86 3.82
C ASN A 137 -4.68 -5.62 4.73
N ASN A 138 -5.71 -4.90 4.26
CA ASN A 138 -6.93 -4.71 5.04
C ASN A 138 -7.65 -6.03 5.31
N VAL A 139 -7.76 -6.91 4.31
CA VAL A 139 -8.39 -8.22 4.49
C VAL A 139 -7.66 -9.03 5.55
N ILE A 140 -6.32 -9.11 5.47
CA ILE A 140 -5.52 -9.82 6.48
C ILE A 140 -5.71 -9.20 7.85
N PHE A 141 -5.65 -7.87 7.95
CA PHE A 141 -5.85 -7.15 9.20
C PHE A 141 -7.20 -7.46 9.83
N TYR A 142 -8.31 -7.32 9.11
CA TYR A 142 -9.64 -7.56 9.67
C TYR A 142 -9.89 -9.02 10.03
N VAL A 143 -9.43 -9.97 9.20
CA VAL A 143 -9.56 -11.40 9.51
C VAL A 143 -8.76 -11.76 10.76
N ALA A 144 -7.51 -11.31 10.85
CA ALA A 144 -6.68 -11.53 12.03
C ALA A 144 -7.24 -10.83 13.27
N PHE A 145 -7.78 -9.61 13.11
CA PHE A 145 -8.41 -8.85 14.18
C PHE A 145 -9.59 -9.60 14.77
N ILE A 146 -10.53 -10.06 13.93
CA ILE A 146 -11.71 -10.80 14.37
C ILE A 146 -11.27 -12.07 15.10
N PHE A 147 -10.31 -12.81 14.54
CA PHE A 147 -9.80 -14.03 15.15
C PHE A 147 -9.17 -13.77 16.53
N ILE A 148 -8.26 -12.80 16.62
CA ILE A 148 -7.56 -12.50 17.86
C ILE A 148 -8.52 -11.93 18.90
N SER A 149 -9.38 -10.99 18.53
CA SER A 149 -10.26 -10.30 19.48
C SER A 149 -11.38 -11.20 20.02
N PHE A 150 -12.07 -11.93 19.14
CA PHE A 150 -13.28 -12.68 19.51
C PHE A 150 -13.01 -14.14 19.87
N PHE A 151 -11.88 -14.73 19.47
CA PHE A 151 -11.59 -16.13 19.76
C PHE A 151 -10.43 -16.30 20.74
N LEU A 152 -9.32 -15.56 20.55
CA LEU A 152 -8.15 -15.70 21.43
C LEU A 152 -8.28 -14.88 22.72
N LEU A 153 -8.69 -13.60 22.61
CA LEU A 153 -8.73 -12.64 23.73
C LEU A 153 -10.14 -12.42 24.28
N GLN A 154 -11.09 -13.31 23.98
CA GLN A 154 -12.51 -13.16 24.34
C GLN A 154 -12.75 -12.92 25.85
N ASN A 155 -11.94 -13.53 26.71
CA ASN A 155 -12.06 -13.42 28.18
C ASN A 155 -11.09 -12.39 28.78
N ALA A 156 -10.31 -11.70 27.95
CA ALA A 156 -9.38 -10.70 28.43
C ALA A 156 -10.11 -9.38 28.76
N ASN A 157 -9.49 -8.56 29.61
CA ASN A 157 -9.98 -7.21 29.87
C ASN A 157 -10.14 -6.43 28.54
N PRO A 158 -11.26 -5.69 28.33
CA PRO A 158 -11.51 -4.93 27.10
C PRO A 158 -10.34 -4.05 26.62
N ALA A 159 -9.64 -3.39 27.55
CA ALA A 159 -8.48 -2.55 27.23
C ALA A 159 -7.30 -3.38 26.68
N PHE A 160 -7.02 -4.52 27.30
CA PHE A 160 -5.97 -5.43 26.85
C PHE A 160 -6.34 -6.11 25.54
N ASN A 161 -7.61 -6.51 25.37
CA ASN A 161 -8.12 -7.06 24.12
C ASN A 161 -7.99 -6.03 23.00
N CYS A 162 -8.36 -4.78 23.22
CA CYS A 162 -8.23 -3.70 22.23
C CYS A 162 -6.79 -3.55 21.74
N LEU A 163 -5.83 -3.28 22.63
CA LEU A 163 -4.44 -3.10 22.23
C LEU A 163 -3.84 -4.38 21.63
N GLY A 164 -4.10 -5.52 22.25
CA GLY A 164 -3.57 -6.81 21.83
C GLY A 164 -4.08 -7.24 20.46
N SER A 165 -5.38 -7.10 20.19
CA SER A 165 -5.97 -7.47 18.90
C SER A 165 -5.64 -6.48 17.80
N MET A 166 -5.66 -5.17 18.08
CA MET A 166 -5.27 -4.12 17.12
C MET A 166 -3.80 -4.29 16.67
N TYR A 167 -2.86 -4.33 17.62
CA TYR A 167 -1.44 -4.48 17.31
C TYR A 167 -1.08 -5.88 16.82
N GLY A 168 -1.69 -6.92 17.40
CA GLY A 168 -1.48 -8.30 16.96
C GLY A 168 -1.90 -8.50 15.51
N ALA A 169 -3.10 -8.04 15.14
CA ALA A 169 -3.58 -8.14 13.76
C ALA A 169 -2.76 -7.29 12.78
N ALA A 170 -2.38 -6.07 13.16
CA ALA A 170 -1.50 -5.23 12.34
C ALA A 170 -0.11 -5.85 12.18
N GLY A 171 0.42 -6.46 13.23
CA GLY A 171 1.68 -7.21 13.20
C GLY A 171 1.61 -8.42 12.27
N VAL A 172 0.51 -9.17 12.29
CA VAL A 172 0.26 -10.26 11.34
C VAL A 172 0.24 -9.72 9.90
N ALA A 173 -0.53 -8.67 9.63
CA ALA A 173 -0.56 -8.04 8.30
C ALA A 173 0.84 -7.59 7.86
N TYR A 174 1.63 -7.03 8.78
CA TYR A 174 3.01 -6.64 8.52
C TYR A 174 3.93 -7.83 8.23
N LEU A 175 3.84 -8.94 8.96
CA LEU A 175 4.62 -10.15 8.68
C LEU A 175 4.30 -10.75 7.31
N PHE A 176 3.01 -10.80 6.93
CA PHE A 176 2.63 -11.24 5.59
C PHE A 176 3.03 -10.25 4.48
N SER A 177 3.26 -8.98 4.83
CA SER A 177 3.77 -7.98 3.89
C SER A 177 5.26 -8.16 3.57
N THR A 178 6.04 -8.75 4.48
CA THR A 178 7.48 -8.97 4.32
C THR A 178 7.83 -10.36 3.80
N SER A 179 6.93 -11.33 3.91
CA SER A 179 7.15 -12.74 3.51
C SER A 179 7.15 -13.02 1.99
N LYS A 180 7.43 -12.04 1.13
CA LYS A 180 7.43 -12.20 -0.34
C LYS A 180 8.71 -11.72 -0.98
#